data_AF-A0A3D4B6K1-F1
#
_entry.id   AF-A0A3D4B6K1-F1
#
_cell.length_a   1.000
_cell.length_b   1.000
_cell.length_c   1.000
_cell.angle_alpha   90.00
_cell.angle_beta   90.00
_cell.angle_gamma   90.00
#
_symmetry.space_group_name_H-M   'P 1'
#
loop_
_entity.id
_entity.type
_entity.pdbx_description
1 polymer ?
#
loop_
_entity_poly.entity_id
_entity_poly.type
_entity_poly.pdbx_seq_one_letter_code
_entity_poly.pdbx_strand_id
1 'polypeptide(L)'
;RPRYLEDIAPMYPDANFVAGHSGNVPEARAEAIAAVQKYPNVYLETCSTYRMPGVIEELVEKGGKDRVLFGSDVPLMDPRPQIGKIITARISDEAKRLALGGNAELLLGI
;
A
#
# COMPACT_ATOMS: atom_id res chain seq x y z
N ARG A 1 7.33 9.15 -10.16
CA ARG A 1 6.80 7.80 -10.47
C ARG A 1 7.35 6.83 -9.44
N PRO A 2 6.62 5.76 -9.06
CA PRO A 2 7.08 4.82 -8.03
C PRO A 2 8.45 4.18 -8.33
N ARG A 3 8.88 4.06 -9.60
CA ARG A 3 10.23 3.58 -9.94
C ARG A 3 11.39 4.28 -9.23
N TYR A 4 11.25 5.55 -8.83
CA TYR A 4 12.31 6.27 -8.11
C TYR A 4 12.55 5.71 -6.69
N LEU A 5 11.60 4.95 -6.14
CA LEU A 5 11.79 4.24 -4.88
C LEU A 5 12.93 3.22 -4.96
N GLU A 6 13.17 2.63 -6.14
CA GLU A 6 14.24 1.67 -6.30
C GLU A 6 15.64 2.27 -6.16
N ASP A 7 15.77 3.57 -6.48
CA ASP A 7 17.01 4.31 -6.36
C ASP A 7 17.23 4.75 -4.91
N ILE A 8 16.20 5.31 -4.26
CA ILE A 8 16.34 5.96 -2.94
C ILE A 8 16.23 5.00 -1.74
N ALA A 9 15.42 3.95 -1.83
CA ALA A 9 15.22 3.02 -0.71
C ALA A 9 16.53 2.38 -0.20
N PRO A 10 17.46 1.90 -1.05
CA PRO A 10 18.72 1.34 -0.59
C PRO A 10 19.73 2.40 -0.10
N MET A 11 19.58 3.66 -0.51
CA MET A 11 20.46 4.75 -0.04
C MET A 11 20.15 5.15 1.40
N TYR A 12 18.92 4.91 1.86
CA TYR A 12 18.45 5.26 3.20
C TYR A 12 17.76 4.06 3.86
N PRO A 13 18.50 3.01 4.23
CA PRO A 13 17.92 1.76 4.75
C PRO A 13 17.14 1.95 6.06
N ASP A 14 17.46 2.97 6.85
CA ASP A 14 16.80 3.29 8.11
C ASP A 14 15.57 4.20 7.94
N ALA A 15 15.32 4.71 6.72
CA ALA A 15 14.14 5.50 6.41
C ALA A 15 13.06 4.60 5.80
N ASN A 16 11.82 4.76 6.27
CA ASN A 16 10.67 4.09 5.68
C ASN A 16 10.04 4.95 4.57
N PHE A 17 9.70 4.31 3.46
CA PHE A 17 9.09 4.94 2.29
C PHE A 17 7.70 4.39 2.06
N VAL A 18 6.71 5.28 1.88
CA VAL A 18 5.34 4.88 1.57
C VAL A 18 5.03 5.28 0.13
N ALA A 19 4.79 4.29 -0.72
CA ALA A 19 4.33 4.48 -2.09
C ALA A 19 2.86 4.91 -2.07
N GLY A 20 2.64 6.22 -2.08
CA GLY A 20 1.29 6.81 -2.13
C GLY A 20 0.48 6.25 -3.30
N HIS A 21 -0.76 5.90 -3.02
CA HIS A 21 -1.70 5.27 -3.94
C HIS A 21 -1.22 3.95 -4.57
N SER A 22 -0.10 3.41 -4.10
CA SER A 22 0.58 2.28 -4.73
C SER A 22 0.75 2.49 -6.24
N GLY A 23 1.04 3.73 -6.68
CA GLY A 23 1.18 4.05 -8.11
C GLY A 23 -0.13 4.27 -8.89
N ASN A 24 -1.30 4.16 -8.26
CA ASN A 24 -2.65 4.45 -8.77
C ASN A 24 -3.10 3.58 -9.97
N VAL A 25 -2.42 3.66 -11.11
CA VAL A 25 -2.73 2.95 -12.37
C VAL A 25 -1.85 1.69 -12.56
N PRO A 26 -2.25 0.70 -13.39
CA PRO A 26 -1.55 -0.59 -13.46
C PRO A 26 -0.03 -0.52 -13.72
N GLU A 27 0.43 0.30 -14.66
CA GLU A 27 1.86 0.44 -15.00
C GLU A 27 2.67 0.94 -13.80
N ALA A 28 2.27 2.06 -13.19
CA ALA A 28 2.96 2.62 -12.04
C ALA A 28 2.76 1.79 -10.76
N ARG A 29 1.66 1.04 -10.65
CA ARG A 29 1.47 0.08 -9.56
C ARG A 29 2.42 -1.10 -9.65
N ALA A 30 2.70 -1.59 -10.87
CA ALA A 30 3.73 -2.61 -11.05
C ALA A 30 5.12 -2.12 -10.60
N GLU A 31 5.46 -0.85 -10.86
CA GLU A 31 6.69 -0.22 -10.34
C GLU A 31 6.71 -0.20 -8.79
N ALA A 32 5.59 0.19 -8.16
CA ALA A 32 5.48 0.22 -6.70
C ALA A 32 5.60 -1.18 -6.06
N ILE A 33 4.96 -2.18 -6.69
CA ILE A 33 5.03 -3.59 -6.27
C ILE A 33 6.47 -4.11 -6.39
N ALA A 34 7.16 -3.82 -7.49
CA ALA A 34 8.56 -4.21 -7.66
C ALA A 34 9.46 -3.63 -6.56
N ALA A 35 9.26 -2.36 -6.20
CA ALA A 35 10.02 -1.72 -5.13
C ALA A 35 9.79 -2.39 -3.76
N VAL A 36 8.54 -2.67 -3.36
CA VAL A 36 8.26 -3.31 -2.06
C VAL A 36 8.77 -4.75 -1.98
N GLN A 37 8.80 -5.48 -3.10
CA GLN A 37 9.35 -6.84 -3.15
C GLN A 37 10.86 -6.86 -2.94
N LYS A 38 11.56 -5.80 -3.39
CA LYS A 38 13.01 -5.72 -3.35
C LYS A 38 13.55 -5.09 -2.06
N TYR A 39 12.81 -4.14 -1.47
CA TYR A 39 13.31 -3.32 -0.38
C TYR A 39 12.44 -3.44 0.88
N PRO A 40 13.02 -3.84 2.04
CA PRO A 40 12.28 -4.06 3.28
C PRO A 40 11.83 -2.78 3.99
N ASN A 41 12.12 -1.60 3.45
CA ASN A 41 11.71 -0.30 4.00
C ASN A 41 10.68 0.44 3.10
N VAL A 42 10.03 -0.26 2.17
CA VAL A 42 9.01 0.31 1.26
C VAL A 42 7.61 -0.23 1.53
N TYR A 43 6.60 0.62 1.63
CA TYR A 43 5.22 0.24 1.93
C TYR A 43 4.28 0.68 0.80
N LEU A 44 3.16 -0.01 0.66
CA LEU A 44 2.13 0.26 -0.35
C LEU A 44 0.91 0.89 0.30
N GLU A 45 0.58 2.12 -0.05
CA GLU A 45 -0.59 2.82 0.50
C GLU A 45 -1.77 2.74 -0.49
N THR A 46 -2.97 2.53 0.04
CA THR A 46 -4.09 2.03 -0.78
C THR A 46 -4.97 3.10 -1.40
N CYS A 47 -5.00 4.35 -0.92
CA CYS A 47 -5.87 5.42 -1.41
C CYS A 47 -5.78 5.52 -2.92
N SER A 48 -6.91 5.65 -3.60
CA SER A 48 -6.87 5.58 -5.06
C SER A 48 -8.12 6.19 -5.67
N THR A 49 -7.90 6.99 -6.71
CA THR A 49 -8.92 7.49 -7.61
C THR A 49 -9.21 6.50 -8.74
N TYR A 50 -8.30 5.56 -9.01
CA TYR A 50 -8.43 4.53 -10.03
C TYR A 50 -8.97 3.21 -9.44
N ARG A 51 -10.27 2.95 -9.66
CA ARG A 51 -10.96 1.79 -9.09
C ARG A 51 -11.02 0.64 -10.08
N MET A 52 -10.18 -0.36 -9.86
CA MET A 52 -10.22 -1.65 -10.55
C MET A 52 -10.42 -2.76 -9.50
N PRO A 53 -11.38 -3.69 -9.69
CA PRO A 53 -11.52 -4.85 -8.82
C PRO A 53 -10.21 -5.66 -8.77
N GLY A 54 -9.89 -6.25 -7.62
CA GLY A 54 -8.70 -7.08 -7.46
C GLY A 54 -7.43 -6.33 -7.07
N VAL A 55 -7.43 -4.99 -7.00
CA VAL A 55 -6.22 -4.23 -6.67
C VAL A 55 -5.75 -4.50 -5.23
N ILE A 56 -6.67 -4.59 -4.26
CA ILE A 56 -6.28 -4.86 -2.86
C ILE A 56 -5.69 -6.27 -2.74
N GLU A 57 -6.31 -7.25 -3.39
CA GLU A 57 -5.82 -8.61 -3.50
C GLU A 57 -4.42 -8.65 -4.13
N GLU A 58 -4.21 -7.94 -5.25
CA GLU A 58 -2.92 -7.84 -5.92
C GLU A 58 -1.83 -7.25 -5.02
N LEU A 59 -2.12 -6.16 -4.30
CA LEU A 59 -1.17 -5.52 -3.40
C LEU A 59 -0.77 -6.44 -2.25
N VAL A 60 -1.73 -7.17 -1.67
CA VAL A 60 -1.47 -8.12 -0.58
C VAL A 60 -0.73 -9.35 -1.08
N GLU A 61 -1.15 -9.93 -2.21
CA GLU A 61 -0.55 -11.13 -2.80
C GLU A 61 0.90 -10.89 -3.23
N LYS A 62 1.15 -9.78 -3.92
CA LYS A 62 2.47 -9.49 -4.50
C LYS A 62 3.37 -8.69 -3.57
N GLY A 63 2.83 -7.76 -2.80
CA GLY A 63 3.58 -6.88 -1.91
C GLY A 63 3.71 -7.40 -0.47
N GLY A 64 2.89 -8.37 -0.09
CA GLY A 64 2.86 -8.93 1.26
C GLY A 64 1.89 -8.19 2.18
N LYS A 65 1.11 -8.96 2.96
CA LYS A 65 0.08 -8.44 3.87
C LYS A 65 0.64 -7.44 4.90
N ASP A 66 1.91 -7.59 5.31
CA ASP A 66 2.56 -6.76 6.33
C ASP A 66 3.08 -5.42 5.77
N ARG A 67 2.84 -5.15 4.48
CA ARG A 67 3.38 -3.99 3.75
C ARG A 67 2.33 -3.12 3.09
N VAL A 68 1.06 -3.41 3.33
CA VAL A 68 -0.06 -2.64 2.79
C VAL A 68 -0.63 -1.73 3.88
N LEU A 69 -0.81 -0.45 3.56
CA LEU A 69 -1.30 0.58 4.47
C LEU A 69 -2.61 1.18 3.97
N PHE A 70 -3.56 1.37 4.88
CA PHE A 70 -4.75 2.16 4.60
C PHE A 70 -4.40 3.64 4.50
N GLY A 71 -4.95 4.29 3.47
CA GLY A 71 -5.12 5.73 3.45
C GLY A 71 -6.41 6.09 2.74
N SER A 72 -6.98 7.21 3.19
CA SER A 72 -8.28 7.70 2.75
C SER A 72 -8.18 8.82 1.73
N ASP A 73 -7.06 9.54 1.70
CA ASP A 73 -6.88 10.79 0.94
C ASP A 73 -7.89 11.89 1.30
N VAL A 74 -8.32 11.94 2.57
CA VAL A 74 -9.16 13.03 3.09
C VAL A 74 -8.35 14.34 3.08
N PRO A 75 -8.95 15.47 2.63
CA PRO A 75 -10.36 15.68 2.31
C PRO A 75 -10.76 15.45 0.84
N LEU A 76 -9.84 15.03 -0.03
CA LEU A 76 -10.12 14.85 -1.46
C LEU A 76 -11.13 13.73 -1.71
N MET A 77 -11.06 12.64 -0.92
CA MET A 77 -11.92 11.48 -1.07
C MET A 77 -12.69 11.15 0.21
N ASP A 78 -13.87 10.56 0.03
CA ASP A 78 -14.64 10.00 1.14
C ASP A 78 -13.92 8.75 1.69
N PRO A 79 -13.69 8.64 3.01
CA PRO A 79 -12.99 7.50 3.59
C PRO A 79 -13.80 6.19 3.51
N ARG A 80 -15.13 6.25 3.44
CA ARG A 80 -16.01 5.06 3.47
C ARG A 80 -15.77 4.11 2.29
N PRO A 81 -15.72 4.54 1.02
CA PRO A 81 -15.36 3.65 -0.08
C PRO A 81 -13.92 3.13 -0.01
N GLN A 82 -12.99 3.89 0.59
CA GLN A 82 -11.60 3.45 0.79
C GLN A 82 -11.50 2.33 1.84
N ILE A 83 -12.34 2.37 2.88
CA ILE A 83 -12.48 1.25 3.82
C ILE A 83 -13.19 0.08 3.12
N GLY A 84 -14.27 0.38 2.40
CA GLY A 84 -15.11 -0.57 1.67
C GLY A 84 -14.30 -1.55 0.81
N LYS A 85 -13.40 -1.03 -0.04
CA LYS A 85 -12.57 -1.87 -0.92
C LYS A 85 -11.70 -2.88 -0.14
N ILE A 86 -11.25 -2.57 1.07
CA ILE A 86 -10.41 -3.46 1.88
C ILE A 86 -11.27 -4.52 2.58
N ILE A 87 -12.37 -4.10 3.23
CA ILE A 87 -13.21 -5.03 4.00
C ILE A 87 -13.90 -6.06 3.09
N THR A 88 -14.19 -5.69 1.84
CA THR A 88 -14.79 -6.58 0.84
C THR A 88 -13.78 -7.36 0.00
N ALA A 89 -12.48 -7.09 0.15
CA ALA A 89 -11.44 -7.81 -0.61
C ALA A 89 -11.40 -9.29 -0.22
N ARG A 90 -11.07 -10.14 -1.18
CA ARG A 90 -10.93 -11.60 -1.01
C ARG A 90 -9.55 -11.97 -0.47
N ILE A 91 -9.21 -11.41 0.69
CA ILE A 91 -7.99 -11.67 1.46
C ILE A 91 -8.36 -12.16 2.86
N SER A 92 -7.39 -12.69 3.62
CA SER A 92 -7.62 -13.14 4.99
C SER A 92 -8.05 -11.99 5.90
N ASP A 93 -8.82 -12.30 6.94
CA ASP A 93 -9.24 -11.31 7.93
C ASP A 93 -8.04 -10.68 8.66
N GLU A 94 -6.95 -11.43 8.81
CA GLU A 94 -5.69 -10.91 9.33
C GLU A 94 -5.11 -9.83 8.41
N ALA A 95 -5.03 -10.09 7.10
CA ALA A 95 -4.54 -9.11 6.13
C ALA A 95 -5.42 -7.84 6.11
N LYS A 96 -6.74 -7.97 6.28
CA LYS A 96 -7.64 -6.82 6.41
C LYS A 96 -7.31 -5.97 7.64
N ARG A 97 -7.11 -6.61 8.80
CA ARG A 97 -6.77 -5.91 10.06
C ARG A 97 -5.42 -5.21 9.97
N LEU A 98 -4.42 -5.89 9.43
CA LEU A 98 -3.09 -5.32 9.20
C LEU A 98 -3.16 -4.11 8.26
N ALA A 99 -3.85 -4.24 7.12
CA ALA A 99 -3.99 -3.15 6.16
C ALA A 99 -4.74 -1.94 6.73
N LEU A 100 -5.82 -2.17 7.51
CA LEU A 100 -6.66 -1.09 8.05
C LEU A 100 -6.03 -0.31 9.22
N GLY A 101 -4.97 -0.84 9.85
CA GLY A 101 -4.34 -0.13 10.96
C GLY A 101 -3.10 -0.82 11.52
N GLY A 102 -3.09 -2.15 11.61
CA GLY A 102 -2.00 -2.87 12.30
C GLY A 102 -0.61 -2.61 11.71
N ASN A 103 -0.49 -2.50 10.39
CA ASN A 103 0.78 -2.17 9.75
C ASN A 103 1.21 -0.72 10.03
N ALA A 104 0.26 0.21 10.13
CA ALA A 104 0.56 1.60 10.46
C ALA A 104 0.98 1.74 11.93
N GLU A 105 0.34 1.02 12.85
CA GLU A 105 0.72 0.93 14.26
C GLU A 105 2.17 0.46 14.41
N LEU A 106 2.52 -0.65 13.76
CA LEU A 106 3.88 -1.19 13.76
C LEU A 106 4.91 -0.23 13.15
N LEU A 107 4.55 0.43 12.04
CA LEU A 107 5.44 1.35 11.32
C LEU A 107 5.70 2.64 12.12
N LEU A 108 4.68 3.15 12.81
CA LEU A 108 4.72 4.42 13.55
C LEU A 108 5.08 4.27 15.03
N GLY A 109 5.05 3.03 15.55
CA GLY A 109 5.32 2.75 16.95
C GLY A 109 4.26 3.31 17.91
N ILE A 110 2.99 3.25 17.51
CA ILE A 110 1.83 3.74 18.29
C ILE A 110 0.97 2.62 18.83
#